data_AF-A0A7X3HX21-F1
#
_entry.id   AF-A0A7X3HX21-F1
#
_cell.length_a   1.000
_cell.length_b   1.000
_cell.length_c   1.000
_cell.angle_alpha   90.00
_cell.angle_beta   90.00
_cell.angle_gamma   90.00
#
_symmetry.space_group_name_H-M   'P 1'
#
loop_
_entity.id
_entity.type
_entity.pdbx_description
1 polymer ?
#
loop_
_entity_poly.entity_id
_entity_poly.type
_entity_poly.pdbx_seq_one_letter_code
_entity_poly.pdbx_strand_id
1 'polypeptide(L)'
;MPTRPRIGDIASPSSLDELPPLPPHLQVLRDDLQQRVQARRVRSHLERELSHLNGSREIAGSVRLLFDGQGRPSENLNLKEIVKYRQKIETDIQWLEAILIELRGDLTVVRELEDAALDVASVQQAEEDY
;
A
#
# COMPACT_ATOMS: atom_id res chain seq x y z
N MET A 1 -46.96 8.36 -9.67
CA MET A 1 -45.56 8.82 -9.69
C MET A 1 -44.96 8.40 -11.03
N PRO A 2 -44.62 9.33 -11.94
CA PRO A 2 -44.04 8.95 -13.23
C PRO A 2 -42.61 8.42 -13.01
N THR A 3 -42.34 7.21 -13.48
CA THR A 3 -41.03 6.55 -13.41
C THR A 3 -40.08 7.16 -14.44
N ARG A 4 -38.91 7.63 -14.00
CA ARG A 4 -37.85 8.13 -14.88
C ARG A 4 -37.40 7.03 -15.85
N PRO A 5 -37.16 7.33 -17.14
CA PRO A 5 -36.57 6.38 -18.06
C PRO A 5 -35.16 6.03 -17.56
N ARG A 6 -34.89 4.73 -17.39
CA ARG A 6 -33.55 4.27 -17.04
C ARG A 6 -32.63 4.58 -18.22
N ILE A 7 -31.55 5.30 -17.94
CA ILE A 7 -30.41 5.44 -18.85
C ILE A 7 -29.98 4.01 -19.20
N GLY A 8 -29.84 3.72 -20.49
CA GLY A 8 -29.70 2.37 -21.04
C GLY A 8 -28.59 1.53 -20.40
N ASP A 9 -28.67 0.24 -20.65
CA ASP A 9 -27.73 -0.77 -20.16
C ASP A 9 -26.29 -0.34 -20.45
N ILE A 10 -25.55 -0.03 -19.38
CA ILE A 10 -24.10 0.09 -19.45
C ILE A 10 -23.61 -1.33 -19.67
N ALA A 11 -23.36 -1.69 -20.93
CA ALA A 11 -22.73 -2.95 -21.26
C ALA A 11 -21.45 -3.08 -20.43
N SER A 12 -21.38 -4.14 -19.62
CA SER A 12 -20.11 -4.60 -19.03
C SER A 12 -19.08 -4.66 -20.16
N PRO A 13 -17.84 -4.18 -19.97
CA PRO A 13 -16.87 -4.16 -21.05
C PRO A 13 -16.65 -5.61 -21.50
N SER A 14 -17.22 -5.94 -22.66
CA SER A 14 -16.92 -7.16 -23.38
C SER A 14 -15.40 -7.28 -23.49
N SER A 15 -14.92 -8.48 -23.25
CA SER A 15 -13.54 -8.93 -23.39
C SER A 15 -12.73 -8.07 -24.38
N LEU A 16 -11.61 -7.54 -23.90
CA LEU A 16 -10.60 -6.79 -24.68
C LEU A 16 -10.12 -7.53 -25.94
N ASP A 17 -10.46 -8.81 -26.09
CA ASP A 17 -10.09 -9.70 -27.19
C ASP A 17 -10.89 -9.49 -28.49
N GLU A 18 -12.02 -8.76 -28.48
CA GLU A 18 -12.87 -8.57 -29.67
C GLU A 18 -12.69 -7.22 -30.39
N LEU A 19 -11.77 -6.37 -29.92
CA LEU A 19 -11.55 -5.05 -30.53
C LEU A 19 -10.60 -5.15 -31.73
N PRO A 20 -10.92 -4.50 -32.88
CA PRO A 20 -10.03 -4.47 -34.02
C PRO A 20 -8.67 -3.86 -33.63
N PRO A 21 -7.54 -4.33 -34.21
CA PRO A 21 -6.22 -3.82 -33.87
C PRO A 21 -6.16 -2.32 -34.14
N LEU A 22 -5.90 -1.54 -33.10
CA LEU A 22 -5.85 -0.08 -33.20
C LEU A 22 -4.77 0.32 -34.21
N PRO A 23 -4.98 1.39 -35.00
CA PRO A 23 -3.94 2.02 -35.79
C PRO A 23 -2.66 2.30 -34.96
N PRO A 24 -1.46 2.21 -35.54
CA PRO A 24 -0.20 2.24 -34.78
C PRO A 24 -0.02 3.53 -33.95
N HIS A 25 -0.51 4.66 -34.45
CA HIS A 25 -0.48 5.93 -33.71
C HIS A 25 -1.43 5.95 -32.50
N LEU A 26 -2.54 5.21 -32.54
CA LEU A 26 -3.47 5.07 -31.42
C LEU A 26 -2.99 4.01 -30.41
N GLN A 27 -2.22 3.02 -30.85
CA GLN A 27 -1.56 2.07 -29.94
C GLN A 27 -0.55 2.79 -29.03
N VAL A 28 0.33 3.63 -29.61
CA VAL A 28 1.28 4.44 -28.84
C VAL A 28 0.57 5.33 -27.81
N LEU A 29 -0.55 5.94 -28.20
CA LEU A 29 -1.34 6.78 -27.30
C LEU A 29 -1.98 5.99 -26.17
N ARG A 30 -2.50 4.79 -26.47
CA ARG A 30 -3.06 3.87 -25.46
C ARG A 30 -1.98 3.43 -24.48
N ASP A 31 -0.81 3.07 -24.98
CA ASP A 31 0.28 2.56 -24.15
C ASP A 31 0.86 3.68 -23.25
N ASP A 32 0.98 4.92 -23.76
CA ASP A 32 1.33 6.10 -22.94
C ASP A 32 0.25 6.39 -21.88
N LEU A 33 -1.03 6.30 -22.22
CA LEU A 33 -2.12 6.45 -21.24
C LEU A 33 -2.09 5.36 -20.17
N GLN A 34 -1.86 4.11 -20.56
CA GLN A 34 -1.73 3.00 -19.61
C GLN A 34 -0.54 3.22 -18.67
N GLN A 35 0.62 3.63 -19.19
CA GLN A 35 1.79 3.97 -18.38
C GLN A 35 1.49 5.11 -17.41
N ARG A 36 0.82 6.17 -17.84
CA ARG A 36 0.46 7.31 -16.96
C ARG A 36 -0.53 6.91 -15.88
N VAL A 37 -1.51 6.07 -16.20
CA VAL A 37 -2.48 5.56 -15.22
C VAL A 37 -1.78 4.66 -14.21
N GLN A 38 -0.89 3.78 -14.65
CA GLN A 38 -0.08 2.94 -13.76
C GLN A 38 0.82 3.79 -12.87
N ALA A 39 1.56 4.75 -13.43
CA ALA A 39 2.42 5.66 -12.68
C ALA A 39 1.63 6.47 -11.63
N ARG A 40 0.43 6.95 -11.98
CA ARG A 40 -0.47 7.64 -11.05
C ARG A 40 -0.94 6.72 -9.93
N ARG A 41 -1.25 5.46 -10.24
CA ARG A 41 -1.65 4.46 -9.25
C ARG A 41 -0.52 4.16 -8.27
N VAL A 42 0.70 3.91 -8.77
CA VAL A 42 1.91 3.70 -7.95
C VAL A 42 2.17 4.92 -7.07
N ARG A 43 2.12 6.13 -7.63
CA ARG A 43 2.31 7.35 -6.84
C ARG A 43 1.25 7.51 -5.75
N SER A 44 -0.02 7.27 -6.05
CA SER A 44 -1.08 7.34 -5.04
C SER A 44 -0.94 6.27 -3.96
N HIS A 45 -0.41 5.10 -4.30
CA HIS A 45 -0.12 4.05 -3.35
C HIS A 45 1.06 4.46 -2.45
N LEU A 46 2.17 4.94 -3.02
CA LEU A 46 3.30 5.46 -2.27
C LEU A 46 2.93 6.66 -1.37
N GLU A 47 2.06 7.56 -1.82
CA GLU A 47 1.57 8.67 -0.99
C GLU A 47 0.75 8.18 0.21
N ARG A 48 -0.04 7.10 0.06
CA ARG A 48 -0.71 6.44 1.19
C ARG A 48 0.30 5.79 2.12
N GLU A 49 1.21 4.99 1.58
CA GLU A 49 2.27 4.34 2.39
C GLU A 49 3.14 5.37 3.13
N LEU A 50 3.46 6.51 2.52
CA LEU A 50 4.16 7.62 3.17
C LEU A 50 3.32 8.28 4.27
N SER A 51 2.01 8.41 4.07
CA SER A 51 1.11 8.88 5.13
C SER A 51 1.05 7.91 6.31
N HIS A 52 1.19 6.61 6.05
CA HIS A 52 1.27 5.55 7.04
C HIS A 52 2.63 5.50 7.76
N LEU A 53 3.73 5.69 7.03
CA LEU A 53 5.11 5.79 7.56
C LEU A 53 5.34 7.05 8.43
N ASN A 54 4.52 8.08 8.27
CA ASN A 54 4.53 9.23 9.19
C ASN A 54 4.05 8.88 10.61
N GLY A 55 3.58 7.65 10.87
CA GLY A 55 3.24 7.16 12.21
C GLY A 55 4.38 7.34 13.22
N SER A 56 5.64 7.06 12.86
CA SER A 56 6.78 7.29 13.77
C SER A 56 6.97 8.77 14.11
N ARG A 57 6.67 9.68 13.16
CA ARG A 57 6.70 11.13 13.38
C ARG A 57 5.53 11.58 14.26
N GLU A 58 4.35 10.99 14.10
CA GLU A 58 3.20 11.27 14.95
C GLU A 58 3.39 10.77 16.38
N ILE A 59 3.95 9.58 16.55
CA ILE A 59 4.33 9.03 17.86
C ILE A 59 5.38 9.94 18.50
N ALA A 60 6.43 10.31 17.76
CA ALA A 60 7.46 11.23 18.26
C ALA A 60 6.89 12.61 18.64
N GLY A 61 5.91 13.13 17.89
CA GLY A 61 5.19 14.36 18.21
C GLY A 61 4.35 14.24 19.48
N SER A 62 3.66 13.11 19.64
CA SER A 62 2.82 12.81 20.81
C SER A 62 3.66 12.59 22.07
N VAL A 63 4.81 11.93 21.94
CA VAL A 63 5.79 11.75 23.02
C VAL A 63 6.41 13.10 23.42
N ARG A 64 6.77 13.96 22.45
CA ARG A 64 7.26 15.33 22.75
C ARG A 64 6.26 16.22 23.46
N LEU A 65 4.96 15.93 23.39
CA LEU A 65 3.93 16.66 24.14
C LEU A 65 3.86 16.23 25.62
N LEU A 66 4.30 15.01 25.92
CA LEU A 66 4.33 14.48 27.29
C LEU A 66 5.59 14.87 28.06
N PHE A 67 6.68 15.16 27.34
CA PHE A 67 8.00 15.45 27.91
C PHE A 67 8.51 16.84 27.52
N ASP A 68 9.10 17.55 28.46
CA ASP A 68 9.82 18.80 28.20
C ASP A 68 11.12 18.55 27.40
N GLY A 69 11.82 19.62 27.01
CA GLY A 69 13.09 19.54 26.28
C GLY A 69 14.24 18.88 27.06
N GLN A 70 14.03 18.50 28.32
CA GLN A 70 14.96 17.77 29.17
C GLN A 70 14.50 16.32 29.43
N GLY A 71 13.41 15.88 28.80
CA GLY A 71 12.86 14.52 28.96
C GLY A 71 12.05 14.31 30.24
N ARG A 72 11.67 15.37 30.95
CA ARG A 72 10.85 15.29 32.17
C ARG A 72 9.37 15.44 31.84
N PRO A 73 8.47 14.81 32.61
CA PRO A 73 7.03 15.01 32.42
C PRO A 73 6.68 16.50 32.54
N SER A 74 5.90 17.04 31.60
CA SER A 74 5.55 18.47 31.64
C SER A 74 4.74 18.82 32.89
N GLU A 75 5.19 19.80 33.67
CA GLU A 75 4.61 20.14 34.99
C GLU A 75 3.13 20.58 34.96
N ASN A 76 2.62 21.04 33.81
CA ASN A 76 1.28 21.64 33.68
C ASN A 76 0.27 20.81 32.87
N LEU A 77 0.57 19.55 32.52
CA LEU A 77 -0.38 18.74 31.74
C LEU A 77 -1.52 18.22 32.63
N ASN A 78 -2.75 18.30 32.14
CA ASN A 78 -3.88 17.71 32.84
C ASN A 78 -3.81 16.17 32.76
N LEU A 79 -4.14 15.48 33.85
CA LEU A 79 -4.13 14.01 33.92
C LEU A 79 -4.97 13.37 32.80
N LYS A 80 -6.09 14.00 32.41
CA LYS A 80 -6.94 13.55 31.30
C LYS A 80 -6.22 13.59 29.95
N GLU A 81 -5.38 14.59 29.73
CA GLU A 81 -4.61 14.74 28.49
C GLU A 81 -3.48 13.72 28.45
N ILE A 82 -2.78 13.51 29.56
CA ILE A 82 -1.75 12.46 29.70
C ILE A 82 -2.32 11.10 29.32
N VAL A 83 -3.47 10.72 29.89
CA VAL A 83 -4.13 9.45 29.59
C VAL A 83 -4.49 9.34 28.11
N LYS A 84 -5.01 10.41 27.50
CA LYS A 84 -5.36 10.45 26.08
C LYS A 84 -4.14 10.27 25.17
N TYR A 85 -3.05 10.97 25.45
CA TYR A 85 -1.81 10.85 24.68
C TYR A 85 -1.17 9.48 24.84
N ARG A 86 -1.14 8.93 26.06
CA ARG A 86 -0.67 7.56 26.30
C ARG A 86 -1.48 6.56 25.49
N GLN A 87 -2.80 6.66 25.52
CA GLN A 87 -3.66 5.74 24.80
C GLN A 87 -3.53 5.87 23.27
N LYS A 88 -3.31 7.09 22.76
CA LYS A 88 -2.95 7.29 21.35
C LYS A 88 -1.65 6.57 21.01
N ILE A 89 -0.58 6.82 21.78
CA ILE A 89 0.73 6.19 21.58
C ILE A 89 0.64 4.67 21.64
N GLU A 90 -0.08 4.10 22.61
CA GLU A 90 -0.29 2.66 22.72
C GLU A 90 -1.02 2.09 21.50
N THR A 91 -2.05 2.78 21.00
CA THR A 91 -2.78 2.36 19.79
C THR A 91 -1.89 2.42 18.56
N ASP A 92 -1.11 3.49 18.41
CA ASP A 92 -0.19 3.66 17.28
C ASP A 92 0.92 2.59 17.30
N ILE A 93 1.44 2.23 18.48
CA ILE A 93 2.42 1.13 18.64
C ILE A 93 1.80 -0.20 18.23
N GLN A 94 0.61 -0.55 18.72
CA GLN A 94 -0.07 -1.80 18.38
C GLN A 94 -0.32 -1.91 16.87
N TRP A 95 -0.67 -0.80 16.22
CA TRP A 95 -0.87 -0.76 14.78
C TRP A 95 0.43 -0.99 14.00
N LEU A 96 1.54 -0.38 14.42
CA LEU A 96 2.85 -0.63 13.83
C LEU A 96 3.32 -2.08 14.03
N GLU A 97 3.05 -2.67 15.20
CA GLU A 97 3.34 -4.08 15.47
C GLU A 97 2.55 -5.00 14.53
N ALA A 98 1.27 -4.71 14.27
CA ALA A 98 0.46 -5.46 13.32
C ALA A 98 1.03 -5.41 11.90
N ILE A 99 1.43 -4.22 11.43
CA ILE A 99 2.07 -4.07 10.11
C ILE A 99 3.39 -4.85 10.03
N LEU A 100 4.20 -4.80 11.10
CA LEU A 100 5.46 -5.56 11.13
C LEU A 100 5.23 -7.08 11.04
N ILE A 101 4.13 -7.58 11.60
CA ILE A 101 3.73 -8.98 11.48
C ILE A 101 3.33 -9.31 10.04
N GLU A 102 2.52 -8.47 9.41
CA GLU A 102 2.11 -8.65 8.00
C GLU A 102 3.32 -8.64 7.06
N LEU A 103 4.20 -7.64 7.17
CA LEU A 103 5.41 -7.55 6.35
C LEU A 103 6.37 -8.74 6.55
N ARG A 104 6.43 -9.29 7.77
CA ARG A 104 7.19 -10.53 8.02
C ARG A 104 6.55 -11.74 7.36
N GLY A 105 5.23 -11.80 7.33
CA GLY A 105 4.47 -12.81 6.58
C GLY A 105 4.78 -12.73 5.09
N ASP A 106 4.65 -11.55 4.50
CA ASP A 106 4.93 -11.31 3.08
C ASP A 106 6.38 -11.69 2.72
N LEU A 107 7.35 -11.32 3.57
CA LEU A 107 8.75 -11.68 3.36
C LEU A 107 8.97 -13.20 3.41
N THR A 108 8.22 -13.92 4.23
CA THR A 108 8.28 -15.39 4.29
C THR A 108 7.77 -16.00 2.99
N VAL A 109 6.65 -15.51 2.47
CA VAL A 109 6.09 -15.95 1.17
C VAL A 109 7.06 -15.66 0.03
N VAL A 110 7.69 -14.48 0.02
CA VAL A 110 8.70 -14.14 -1.00
C VAL A 110 9.89 -15.10 -0.94
N ARG A 111 10.38 -15.46 0.25
CA ARG A 111 11.45 -16.45 0.39
C ARG A 111 11.05 -17.82 -0.12
N GLU A 112 9.84 -18.29 0.20
CA GLU A 112 9.34 -19.58 -0.30
C GLU A 112 9.27 -19.60 -1.84
N LEU A 113 8.88 -18.48 -2.45
CA LEU A 113 8.88 -18.33 -3.91
C LEU A 113 10.30 -18.29 -4.49
N GLU A 114 11.23 -17.61 -3.82
CA GLU A 114 12.64 -17.56 -4.23
C GLU A 114 13.28 -18.96 -4.17
N ASP A 115 13.05 -19.71 -3.08
CA ASP A 115 13.55 -21.08 -2.91
C ASP A 115 12.96 -22.01 -3.98
N ALA A 116 11.65 -21.93 -4.24
CA ALA A 116 11.00 -22.71 -5.29
C ALA A 116 11.51 -22.36 -6.70
N ALA A 117 11.82 -21.08 -6.96
CA ALA A 117 12.38 -20.65 -8.23
C ALA A 117 13.82 -21.17 -8.43
N LEU A 118 14.63 -21.19 -7.36
CA LEU A 118 15.97 -21.77 -7.37
C LEU A 118 15.93 -23.28 -7.63
N ASP A 119 14.99 -24.00 -7.02
CA ASP A 119 14.79 -25.43 -7.26
C ASP A 119 14.45 -25.69 -8.73
N VAL A 120 13.51 -24.94 -9.32
CA VAL A 120 13.16 -25.06 -10.74
C VAL A 120 14.35 -24.74 -11.65
N ALA A 121 15.11 -23.68 -11.36
CA ALA A 121 16.30 -23.32 -12.12
C ALA A 121 17.36 -24.42 -12.08
N SER A 122 17.55 -25.07 -10.94
CA SER A 122 18.50 -26.18 -10.79
C SER A 122 18.10 -27.41 -11.63
N VAL A 123 16.81 -27.70 -11.75
CA VAL A 123 16.28 -28.80 -12.58
C VAL A 123 16.46 -28.49 -14.06
N GLN A 124 16.14 -27.27 -14.51
CA GLN A 124 16.34 -26.85 -15.90
C GLN A 124 17.80 -26.93 -16.33
N GLN A 125 18.72 -26.52 -15.45
CA GLN A 125 20.15 -26.59 -15.72
C GLN A 125 20.67 -28.03 -15.82
N ALA A 126 20.11 -28.95 -15.03
CA ALA A 126 20.43 -30.38 -15.13
C ALA A 126 19.86 -31.06 -16.40
N GLU A 127 18.76 -30.55 -16.95
CA GLU A 127 18.20 -31.00 -18.23
C GLU A 127 18.96 -30.46 -19.46
N GLU A 128 19.56 -29.27 -19.36
CA GLU A 128 20.40 -28.69 -20.44
C GLU A 128 21.81 -29.29 -20.52
N ASP A 129 22.33 -29.84 -19.41
CA ASP A 129 23.65 -30.48 -19.33
C ASP A 129 23.65 -31.97 -19.81
N TYR A 130 22.49 -32.52 -20.23
CA TYR A 130 22.31 -33.87 -20.79
C TYR A 130 22.10 -33.86 -22.31
#